data_AF-A0A535IBM3-F1
#
_entry.id   AF-A0A535IBM3-F1
#
_cell.length_a   1.000
_cell.length_b   1.000
_cell.length_c   1.000
_cell.angle_alpha   90.00
_cell.angle_beta   90.00
_cell.angle_gamma   90.00
#
_symmetry.space_group_name_H-M   'P 1'
#
loop_
_entity.id
_entity.type
_entity.pdbx_description
1 polymer ?
#
loop_
_entity_poly.entity_id
_entity_poly.type
_entity_poly.pdbx_seq_one_letter_code
_entity_poly.pdbx_strand_id
1 'polypeptide(L)'
;MRDERVHLASDNEALSGETQERPVSGVLSVDKPAGWTSFDVVAVARAVVGVRRTGHGGTLDPMATGVLPVLVGTATKFTDRLHTAMKVYVAVVRFGHETETDDREGKMTRVAPPPSRDAVEHALASFRGVIEQRPPAYAAVKVGGRPAYARARAGEQLDLAARKVQVSRLDMTDWSPQSEMRLLVVCSSGTYVRSLARDIGRASSSAAHLASLRRLAVGAMEARDAVPIETLRREGRDTALARLREPSDELLVLNDRYMREPADMLVSGEAVS
;
A
#
# COMPACT_ATOMS: atom_id res chain seq x y z
N MET A 1 -40.14 63.96 -43.35
CA MET A 1 -39.17 62.92 -43.79
C MET A 1 -38.06 62.89 -42.75
N ARG A 2 -37.80 61.71 -42.19
CA ARG A 2 -36.89 61.33 -41.08
C ARG A 2 -37.61 60.98 -39.77
N ASP A 3 -37.86 59.68 -39.74
CA ASP A 3 -38.30 58.81 -38.66
C ASP A 3 -37.49 58.89 -37.38
N GLU A 4 -38.23 58.58 -36.33
CA GLU A 4 -37.90 57.98 -35.04
C GLU A 4 -36.69 57.03 -35.02
N ARG A 5 -35.94 57.06 -33.91
CA ARG A 5 -35.54 55.86 -33.15
C ARG A 5 -34.92 56.29 -31.82
N VAL A 6 -35.74 56.24 -30.76
CA VAL A 6 -35.27 56.20 -29.37
C VAL A 6 -34.72 54.79 -29.14
N HIS A 7 -33.40 54.65 -28.97
CA HIS A 7 -32.79 53.41 -28.51
C HIS A 7 -33.10 53.23 -27.03
N LEU A 8 -34.09 52.38 -26.73
CA LEU A 8 -34.20 51.67 -25.47
C LEU A 8 -32.99 50.72 -25.39
N ALA A 9 -32.01 51.06 -24.57
CA ALA A 9 -30.98 50.13 -24.14
C ALA A 9 -31.66 49.05 -23.31
N SER A 10 -31.78 47.85 -23.87
CA SER A 10 -32.26 46.67 -23.17
C SER A 10 -31.20 46.18 -22.20
N ASP A 11 -31.57 46.16 -20.92
CA ASP A 11 -30.92 45.39 -19.87
C ASP A 11 -30.79 43.92 -20.30
N ASN A 12 -29.57 43.48 -20.64
CA ASN A 12 -29.22 42.07 -20.63
C ASN A 12 -27.70 41.82 -20.59
N GLU A 13 -27.03 42.31 -19.55
CA GLU A 13 -25.69 41.84 -19.19
C GLU A 13 -25.73 41.16 -17.82
N ALA A 14 -26.31 39.97 -17.78
CA ALA A 14 -26.04 39.00 -16.74
C ALA A 14 -26.17 37.58 -17.32
N LEU A 15 -25.23 36.73 -16.93
CA LEU A 15 -25.24 35.26 -17.02
C LEU A 15 -24.64 34.61 -18.30
N SER A 16 -23.31 34.62 -18.38
CA SER A 16 -22.58 33.48 -18.96
C SER A 16 -21.20 33.32 -18.31
N GLY A 17 -21.18 33.26 -16.98
CA GLY A 17 -20.09 32.59 -16.28
C GLY A 17 -20.23 31.09 -16.51
N GLU A 18 -19.69 30.58 -17.63
CA GLU A 18 -19.45 29.15 -17.78
C GLU A 18 -18.58 28.73 -16.60
N THR A 19 -19.19 28.06 -15.62
CA THR A 19 -18.47 27.41 -14.54
C THR A 19 -17.64 26.32 -15.21
N GLN A 20 -16.38 26.64 -15.53
CA GLN A 20 -15.47 25.69 -16.15
C GLN A 20 -15.27 24.56 -15.14
N GLU A 21 -16.02 23.45 -15.32
CA GLU A 21 -15.96 22.31 -14.41
C GLU A 21 -14.52 21.84 -14.33
N ARG A 22 -13.93 21.96 -13.13
CA ARG A 22 -12.56 21.53 -12.93
C ARG A 22 -12.47 20.04 -13.25
N PRO A 23 -11.50 19.62 -14.07
CA PRO A 23 -11.34 18.21 -14.40
C PRO A 23 -11.08 17.42 -13.12
N VAL A 24 -11.84 16.34 -12.93
CA VAL A 24 -11.76 15.47 -11.76
C VAL A 24 -10.33 14.98 -11.54
N SER A 25 -9.77 15.29 -10.37
CA SER A 25 -8.44 14.83 -9.98
C SER A 25 -8.29 14.73 -8.47
N GLY A 26 -7.48 13.77 -8.02
CA GLY A 26 -7.12 13.61 -6.62
C GLY A 26 -6.58 12.21 -6.33
N VAL A 27 -6.43 11.91 -5.06
CA VAL A 27 -6.02 10.61 -4.53
C VAL A 27 -7.18 10.03 -3.73
N LEU A 28 -7.62 8.84 -4.12
CA LEU A 28 -8.66 8.07 -3.43
C LEU A 28 -8.00 6.99 -2.58
N SER A 29 -8.32 6.92 -1.30
CA SER A 29 -7.90 5.83 -0.41
C SER A 29 -8.89 4.67 -0.51
N VAL A 30 -8.45 3.52 -1.01
CA VAL A 30 -9.30 2.34 -1.19
C VAL A 30 -8.78 1.19 -0.32
N ASP A 31 -9.65 0.51 0.43
CA ASP A 31 -9.30 -0.71 1.15
C ASP A 31 -9.35 -1.89 0.17
N LYS A 32 -8.16 -2.43 -0.17
CA LYS A 32 -8.02 -3.55 -1.11
C LYS A 32 -8.37 -4.87 -0.39
N PRO A 33 -9.30 -5.68 -0.92
CA PRO A 33 -9.56 -7.02 -0.39
C PRO A 33 -8.45 -8.03 -0.76
N ALA A 34 -8.42 -9.15 -0.04
CA ALA A 34 -7.51 -10.26 -0.34
C ALA A 34 -7.84 -10.91 -1.70
N GLY A 35 -6.84 -11.47 -2.36
CA GLY A 35 -6.96 -12.13 -3.66
C GLY A 35 -6.98 -11.20 -4.87
N TRP A 36 -7.16 -9.89 -4.65
CA TRP A 36 -7.18 -8.89 -5.72
C TRP A 36 -5.80 -8.34 -6.02
N THR A 37 -5.46 -8.14 -7.29
CA THR A 37 -4.28 -7.35 -7.64
C THR A 37 -4.53 -5.86 -7.40
N SER A 38 -3.47 -5.07 -7.28
CA SER A 38 -3.61 -3.60 -7.22
C SER A 38 -4.24 -3.02 -8.50
N PHE A 39 -4.06 -3.68 -9.64
CA PHE A 39 -4.65 -3.25 -10.91
C PHE A 39 -6.16 -3.49 -10.98
N ASP A 40 -6.67 -4.56 -10.35
CA ASP A 40 -8.11 -4.83 -10.27
C ASP A 40 -8.83 -3.70 -9.53
N VAL A 41 -8.24 -3.21 -8.43
CA VAL A 41 -8.76 -2.06 -7.69
C VAL A 41 -8.76 -0.79 -8.55
N VAL A 42 -7.65 -0.52 -9.27
CA VAL A 42 -7.56 0.64 -10.17
C VAL A 42 -8.59 0.56 -11.28
N ALA A 43 -8.88 -0.64 -11.81
CA ALA A 43 -9.88 -0.85 -12.85
C ALA A 43 -11.29 -0.50 -12.35
N VAL A 44 -11.65 -0.94 -11.15
CA VAL A 44 -12.93 -0.60 -10.53
C VAL A 44 -13.02 0.89 -10.22
N ALA A 45 -12.01 1.47 -9.58
CA ALA A 45 -12.00 2.90 -9.27
C ALA A 45 -12.07 3.76 -10.54
N ARG A 46 -11.40 3.36 -11.62
CA ARG A 46 -11.50 4.00 -12.95
C ARG A 46 -12.93 3.97 -13.48
N ALA A 47 -13.60 2.83 -13.40
CA ALA A 47 -14.96 2.67 -13.87
C ALA A 47 -15.94 3.53 -13.06
N VAL A 48 -15.83 3.52 -11.73
CA VAL A 48 -16.69 4.30 -10.82
C VAL A 48 -16.47 5.81 -10.99
N VAL A 49 -15.21 6.24 -11.02
CA VAL A 49 -14.85 7.67 -11.15
C VAL A 49 -14.97 8.16 -12.59
N GLY A 50 -15.13 7.29 -13.58
CA GLY A 50 -15.28 7.65 -15.00
C GLY A 50 -14.13 8.48 -15.59
N VAL A 51 -12.93 8.40 -15.00
CA VAL A 51 -11.74 9.12 -15.47
C VAL A 51 -10.73 8.10 -15.99
N ARG A 52 -10.35 8.19 -17.27
CA ARG A 52 -9.45 7.20 -17.91
C ARG A 52 -8.04 7.18 -17.28
N ARG A 53 -7.51 8.35 -16.95
CA ARG A 53 -6.15 8.51 -16.40
C ARG A 53 -6.14 8.14 -14.92
N THR A 54 -5.79 6.90 -14.61
CA THR A 54 -5.68 6.40 -13.23
C THR A 54 -4.43 5.54 -13.02
N GLY A 55 -3.96 5.49 -11.77
CA GLY A 55 -2.85 4.65 -11.31
C GLY A 55 -2.93 4.38 -9.80
N HIS A 56 -1.92 3.72 -9.22
CA HIS A 56 -1.87 3.48 -7.78
C HIS A 56 -0.55 3.95 -7.16
N GLY A 57 -0.57 4.31 -5.87
CA GLY A 57 0.55 4.88 -5.11
C GLY A 57 1.41 3.84 -4.38
N GLY A 58 1.61 2.67 -4.98
CA GLY A 58 2.39 1.57 -4.40
C GLY A 58 1.63 0.23 -4.35
N THR A 59 2.16 -0.76 -5.07
CA THR A 59 1.58 -2.10 -5.20
C THR A 59 1.42 -2.80 -3.85
N LEU A 60 0.34 -3.53 -3.70
CA LEU A 60 0.14 -4.60 -2.70
C LEU A 60 0.07 -5.94 -3.40
N ASP A 61 0.69 -6.94 -2.79
CA ASP A 61 0.61 -8.33 -3.23
C ASP A 61 -0.86 -8.81 -3.20
N PRO A 62 -1.26 -9.77 -4.05
CA PRO A 62 -2.64 -10.26 -4.11
C PRO A 62 -3.18 -10.72 -2.75
N MET A 63 -2.40 -11.50 -2.00
CA MET A 63 -2.77 -11.99 -0.67
C MET A 63 -2.89 -10.89 0.40
N ALA A 64 -2.29 -9.71 0.19
CA ALA A 64 -2.30 -8.63 1.15
C ALA A 64 -3.62 -7.85 1.11
N THR A 65 -3.99 -7.17 2.18
CA THR A 65 -5.17 -6.28 2.25
C THR A 65 -4.78 -4.87 2.67
N GLY A 66 -5.75 -3.96 2.75
CA GLY A 66 -5.55 -2.64 3.33
C GLY A 66 -5.40 -1.53 2.31
N VAL A 67 -4.91 -0.38 2.79
CA VAL A 67 -4.90 0.88 2.06
C VAL A 67 -4.13 0.77 0.74
N LEU A 68 -4.82 1.09 -0.35
CA LEU A 68 -4.25 1.30 -1.68
C LEU A 68 -4.64 2.70 -2.17
N PRO A 69 -3.68 3.64 -2.24
CA PRO A 69 -3.93 4.94 -2.85
C PRO A 69 -4.15 4.78 -4.36
N VAL A 70 -5.27 5.27 -4.87
CA VAL A 70 -5.60 5.32 -6.30
C VAL A 70 -5.54 6.77 -6.75
N LEU A 71 -4.64 7.07 -7.68
CA LEU A 71 -4.47 8.43 -8.22
C LEU A 71 -5.36 8.59 -9.45
N VAL A 72 -6.11 9.70 -9.51
CA VAL A 72 -7.08 10.01 -10.55
C VAL A 72 -6.72 11.32 -11.25
N GLY A 73 -6.78 11.33 -12.58
CA GLY A 73 -6.56 12.53 -13.37
C GLY A 73 -5.11 13.02 -13.33
N THR A 74 -4.92 14.34 -13.20
CA THR A 74 -3.59 14.96 -13.14
C THR A 74 -2.80 14.57 -11.89
N ALA A 75 -3.46 14.17 -10.80
CA ALA A 75 -2.85 13.65 -9.57
C ALA A 75 -1.97 12.42 -9.81
N THR A 76 -2.14 11.68 -10.91
CA THR A 76 -1.20 10.60 -11.29
C THR A 76 0.25 11.08 -11.44
N LYS A 77 0.50 12.38 -11.65
CA LYS A 77 1.85 12.98 -11.62
C LYS A 77 2.50 12.94 -10.22
N PHE A 78 1.71 12.77 -9.16
CA PHE A 78 2.17 12.70 -7.78
C PHE A 78 2.65 11.29 -7.37
N THR A 79 2.56 10.29 -8.25
CA THR A 79 2.85 8.88 -7.95
C THR A 79 4.24 8.69 -7.35
N ASP A 80 5.28 9.31 -7.92
CA ASP A 80 6.66 9.13 -7.44
C ASP A 80 6.88 9.72 -6.05
N ARG A 81 6.23 10.86 -5.76
CA ARG A 81 6.23 11.46 -4.42
C ARG A 81 5.46 10.60 -3.42
N LEU A 82 4.30 10.09 -3.81
CA LEU A 82 3.51 9.19 -2.98
C LEU A 82 4.25 7.89 -2.65
N HIS A 83 5.06 7.41 -3.58
CA HIS A 83 5.93 6.27 -3.34
C HIS A 83 6.95 6.53 -2.23
N THR A 84 7.35 7.76 -1.93
CA THR A 84 8.30 8.06 -0.83
C THR A 84 7.65 8.10 0.55
N ALA A 85 6.33 8.21 0.64
CA ALA A 85 5.61 8.23 1.93
C ALA A 85 5.97 7.01 2.79
N MET A 86 5.92 7.12 4.11
CA MET A 86 6.07 5.94 4.98
C MET A 86 4.85 5.02 4.88
N LYS A 87 5.06 3.74 5.17
CA LYS A 87 4.01 2.72 5.16
C LYS A 87 3.94 2.04 6.51
N VAL A 88 2.73 1.65 6.89
CA VAL A 88 2.46 0.89 8.12
C VAL A 88 1.78 -0.41 7.77
N TYR A 89 2.26 -1.51 8.33
CA TYR A 89 1.73 -2.84 8.10
C TYR A 89 1.47 -3.56 9.42
N VAL A 90 0.44 -4.39 9.42
CA VAL A 90 0.32 -5.54 10.31
C VAL A 90 0.68 -6.77 9.50
N ALA A 91 1.61 -7.57 10.01
CA ALA A 91 2.10 -8.77 9.36
C ALA A 91 1.96 -9.96 10.32
N VAL A 92 1.57 -11.12 9.78
CA VAL A 92 1.72 -12.40 10.48
C VAL A 92 2.82 -13.19 9.81
N VAL A 93 3.84 -13.54 10.58
CA VAL A 93 4.97 -14.35 10.15
C VAL A 93 4.78 -15.76 10.69
N ARG A 94 4.81 -16.76 9.83
CA ARG A 94 4.74 -18.18 10.23
C ARG A 94 6.13 -18.79 10.15
N PHE A 95 6.57 -19.39 11.25
CA PHE A 95 7.84 -20.09 11.35
C PHE A 95 7.69 -21.58 10.99
N GLY A 96 8.82 -22.23 10.74
CA GLY A 96 8.91 -23.65 10.41
C GLY A 96 9.35 -23.91 8.97
N HIS A 97 9.05 -23.00 8.04
CA HIS A 97 9.48 -23.13 6.65
C HIS A 97 9.54 -21.79 5.89
N GLU A 98 10.45 -21.73 4.92
CA GLU A 98 10.54 -20.71 3.87
C GLU A 98 9.80 -21.18 2.61
N THR A 99 9.39 -20.23 1.78
CA THR A 99 8.74 -20.49 0.49
C THR A 99 9.46 -19.76 -0.64
N GLU A 100 9.23 -20.18 -1.89
CA GLU A 100 9.84 -19.55 -3.09
C GLU A 100 9.49 -18.06 -3.24
N THR A 101 8.33 -17.64 -2.75
CA THR A 101 7.79 -16.27 -2.88
C THR A 101 7.97 -15.43 -1.62
N ASP A 102 8.55 -16.00 -0.56
CA ASP A 102 8.65 -15.45 0.80
C ASP A 102 7.28 -15.16 1.46
N ASP A 103 6.21 -15.75 0.92
CA ASP A 103 4.85 -15.69 1.43
C ASP A 103 4.13 -17.04 1.31
N ARG A 104 2.90 -17.13 1.83
CA ARG A 104 2.11 -18.36 1.83
C ARG A 104 1.69 -18.89 0.45
N GLU A 105 1.86 -18.11 -0.64
CA GLU A 105 1.44 -18.53 -1.98
C GLU A 105 2.50 -19.42 -2.66
N GLY A 106 3.75 -19.39 -2.18
CA GLY A 106 4.88 -20.12 -2.73
C GLY A 106 5.00 -21.56 -2.23
N LYS A 107 5.70 -22.39 -3.00
CA LYS A 107 6.08 -23.74 -2.57
C LYS A 107 7.15 -23.68 -1.49
N MET A 108 7.14 -24.64 -0.56
CA MET A 108 8.15 -24.75 0.49
C MET A 108 9.53 -25.04 -0.11
N THR A 109 10.56 -24.33 0.36
CA THR A 109 11.95 -24.45 -0.12
C THR A 109 12.94 -24.89 0.95
N ARG A 110 12.67 -24.53 2.20
CA ARG A 110 13.51 -24.88 3.35
C ARG A 110 12.64 -25.07 4.58
N VAL A 111 12.95 -26.08 5.37
CA VAL A 111 12.27 -26.39 6.63
C VAL A 111 13.29 -26.31 7.77
N ALA A 112 12.86 -25.78 8.91
CA ALA A 112 13.64 -25.76 10.15
C ALA A 112 12.68 -25.80 11.35
N PRO A 113 13.11 -26.27 12.52
CA PRO A 113 12.29 -26.17 13.73
C PRO A 113 11.86 -24.73 14.01
N PRO A 114 10.63 -24.47 14.48
CA PRO A 114 10.24 -23.13 14.91
C PRO A 114 11.14 -22.62 16.05
N PRO A 115 11.44 -21.31 16.11
CA PRO A 115 12.29 -20.75 17.15
C PRO A 115 11.50 -20.57 18.45
N SER A 116 12.20 -20.34 19.56
CA SER A 116 11.56 -19.84 20.77
C SER A 116 11.14 -18.38 20.59
N ARG A 117 10.14 -17.94 21.35
CA ARG A 117 9.72 -16.54 21.40
C ARG A 117 10.90 -15.61 21.71
N ASP A 118 11.70 -15.97 22.72
CA ASP A 118 12.86 -15.17 23.14
C ASP A 118 13.90 -15.03 22.03
N ALA A 119 14.17 -16.09 21.27
CA ALA A 119 15.11 -16.04 20.15
C ALA A 119 14.64 -15.06 19.06
N VAL A 120 13.32 -15.02 18.82
CA VAL A 120 12.72 -14.07 17.87
C VAL A 120 12.78 -12.64 18.42
N GLU A 121 12.42 -12.42 19.68
CA GLU A 121 12.50 -11.08 20.30
C GLU A 121 13.91 -10.48 20.23
N HIS A 122 14.95 -11.31 20.48
CA HIS A 122 16.34 -10.89 20.32
C HIS A 122 16.68 -10.58 18.86
N ALA A 123 16.24 -11.41 17.91
CA ALA A 123 16.52 -11.20 16.49
C ALA A 123 15.91 -9.89 15.96
N LEU A 124 14.71 -9.51 16.41
CA LEU A 124 14.01 -8.29 15.97
C LEU A 124 14.82 -7.00 16.15
N ALA A 125 15.72 -6.94 17.13
CA ALA A 125 16.58 -5.78 17.35
C ALA A 125 17.42 -5.41 16.12
N SER A 126 17.93 -6.41 15.39
CA SER A 126 18.77 -6.22 14.20
C SER A 126 18.00 -5.73 12.97
N PHE A 127 16.66 -5.74 13.03
CA PHE A 127 15.78 -5.33 11.94
C PHE A 127 15.16 -3.95 12.14
N ARG A 128 15.60 -3.19 13.14
CA ARG A 128 15.19 -1.81 13.41
C ARG A 128 16.25 -0.82 12.90
N GLY A 129 15.81 0.32 12.39
CA GLY A 129 16.68 1.34 11.80
C GLY A 129 16.96 1.11 10.32
N VAL A 130 18.12 1.56 9.85
CA VAL A 130 18.57 1.35 8.47
C VAL A 130 19.13 -0.06 8.35
N ILE A 131 18.56 -0.86 7.45
CA ILE A 131 18.98 -2.24 7.20
C ILE A 131 19.25 -2.47 5.72
N GLU A 132 20.12 -3.43 5.42
CA GLU A 132 20.31 -3.95 4.06
C GLU A 132 19.32 -5.09 3.83
N GLN A 133 18.46 -4.94 2.82
CA GLN A 133 17.45 -5.95 2.49
C GLN A 133 17.62 -6.45 1.07
N ARG A 134 17.75 -7.78 0.94
CA ARG A 134 17.64 -8.46 -0.36
C ARG A 134 16.16 -8.65 -0.71
N PRO A 135 15.67 -8.06 -1.81
CA PRO A 135 14.27 -8.19 -2.21
C PRO A 135 13.89 -9.65 -2.50
N PRO A 136 12.60 -10.01 -2.48
CA PRO A 136 12.15 -11.34 -2.89
C PRO A 136 12.35 -11.51 -4.40
N ALA A 137 12.62 -12.74 -4.86
CA ALA A 137 12.78 -13.03 -6.28
C ALA A 137 11.55 -12.63 -7.11
N TYR A 138 10.35 -12.73 -6.51
CA TYR A 138 9.06 -12.33 -7.09
C TYR A 138 8.69 -10.87 -6.82
N ALA A 139 9.66 -9.95 -6.92
CA ALA A 139 9.42 -8.50 -6.81
C ALA A 139 9.12 -7.84 -8.17
N ALA A 140 8.48 -6.67 -8.15
CA ALA A 140 8.29 -5.83 -9.34
C ALA A 140 9.56 -5.06 -9.78
N VAL A 141 10.66 -5.14 -9.02
CA VAL A 141 11.94 -4.48 -9.35
C VAL A 141 12.41 -4.95 -10.72
N LYS A 142 12.83 -4.02 -11.58
CA LYS A 142 13.35 -4.37 -12.90
C LYS A 142 14.84 -4.74 -12.83
N VAL A 143 15.21 -5.86 -13.45
CA VAL A 143 16.60 -6.28 -13.64
C VAL A 143 16.83 -6.43 -15.14
N GLY A 144 17.72 -5.61 -15.72
CA GLY A 144 17.95 -5.58 -17.17
C GLY A 144 16.70 -5.18 -17.96
N GLY A 145 15.90 -4.23 -17.45
CA GLY A 145 14.69 -3.71 -18.11
C GLY A 145 13.42 -4.55 -17.92
N ARG A 146 13.52 -5.81 -17.45
CA ARG A 146 12.36 -6.70 -17.19
C ARG A 146 12.08 -6.84 -15.69
N PRO A 147 10.81 -6.87 -15.23
CA PRO A 147 10.48 -7.12 -13.82
C PRO A 147 11.01 -8.47 -13.32
N ALA A 148 11.48 -8.52 -12.07
CA ALA A 148 12.07 -9.70 -11.47
C ALA A 148 11.07 -10.88 -11.41
N TYR A 149 9.81 -10.63 -11.05
CA TYR A 149 8.77 -11.67 -11.06
C TYR A 149 8.61 -12.36 -12.44
N ALA A 150 8.80 -11.63 -13.54
CA ALA A 150 8.65 -12.19 -14.88
C ALA A 150 9.78 -13.18 -15.21
N ARG A 151 11.00 -12.88 -14.73
CA ARG A 151 12.17 -13.73 -14.89
C ARG A 151 12.15 -14.92 -13.93
N ALA A 152 11.72 -14.72 -12.67
CA ALA A 152 11.54 -15.81 -11.71
C ALA A 152 10.51 -16.85 -12.20
N ARG A 153 9.40 -16.41 -12.80
CA ARG A 153 8.42 -17.30 -13.45
C ARG A 153 9.00 -18.07 -14.65
N ALA A 154 10.04 -17.54 -15.28
CA ALA A 154 10.76 -18.23 -16.36
C ALA A 154 11.82 -19.22 -15.83
N GLY A 155 11.91 -19.43 -14.52
CA GLY A 155 12.89 -20.34 -13.89
C GLY A 155 14.28 -19.74 -13.73
N GLU A 156 14.47 -18.44 -14.01
CA GLU A 156 15.76 -17.78 -13.84
C GLU A 156 16.03 -17.50 -12.35
N GLN A 157 17.16 -17.99 -11.83
CA GLN A 157 17.67 -17.60 -10.52
C GLN A 157 18.13 -16.14 -10.56
N LEU A 158 17.41 -15.26 -9.87
CA LEU A 158 17.77 -13.84 -9.78
C LEU A 158 18.53 -13.58 -8.50
N ASP A 159 19.78 -13.16 -8.64
CA ASP A 159 20.49 -12.53 -7.53
C ASP A 159 20.20 -11.04 -7.49
N LEU A 160 19.21 -10.65 -6.69
CA LEU A 160 18.87 -9.25 -6.49
C LEU A 160 19.84 -8.63 -5.48
N ALA A 161 20.50 -7.54 -5.88
CA ALA A 161 21.37 -6.79 -4.97
C ALA A 161 20.60 -6.30 -3.74
N ALA A 162 21.26 -6.35 -2.58
CA ALA A 162 20.74 -5.76 -1.35
C ALA A 162 20.58 -4.24 -1.52
N ARG A 163 19.60 -3.68 -0.81
CA ARG A 163 19.35 -2.25 -0.78
C ARG A 163 19.04 -1.78 0.63
N LYS A 164 19.44 -0.55 0.93
CA LYS A 164 19.08 0.14 2.16
C LYS A 164 17.60 0.45 2.23
N VAL A 165 16.98 0.05 3.32
CA VAL A 165 15.61 0.41 3.70
C VAL A 165 15.59 0.84 5.17
N GLN A 166 14.60 1.64 5.56
CA GLN A 166 14.43 2.08 6.93
C GLN A 166 13.22 1.40 7.55
N VAL A 167 13.43 0.71 8.68
CA VAL A 167 12.37 0.18 9.54
C VAL A 167 12.34 1.01 10.81
N SER A 168 11.49 2.04 10.83
CA SER A 168 11.41 3.00 11.94
C SER A 168 10.79 2.40 13.21
N ARG A 169 9.91 1.40 13.07
CA ARG A 169 9.28 0.70 14.19
C ARG A 169 9.01 -0.75 13.80
N LEU A 170 9.26 -1.66 14.73
CA LEU A 170 9.06 -3.09 14.56
C LEU A 170 8.72 -3.69 15.91
N ASP A 171 7.44 -3.94 16.15
CA ASP A 171 6.94 -4.41 17.44
C ASP A 171 6.25 -5.75 17.26
N MET A 172 6.61 -6.73 18.10
CA MET A 172 5.86 -7.97 18.22
C MET A 172 4.63 -7.71 19.09
N THR A 173 3.46 -7.88 18.51
CA THR A 173 2.17 -7.63 19.18
C THR A 173 1.52 -8.91 19.68
N ASP A 174 1.88 -10.05 19.10
CA ASP A 174 1.33 -11.35 19.48
C ASP A 174 2.30 -12.49 19.09
N TRP A 175 2.25 -13.59 19.84
CA TRP A 175 2.97 -14.82 19.58
C TRP A 175 2.04 -16.02 19.83
N SER A 176 1.69 -16.73 18.76
CA SER A 176 0.74 -17.84 18.82
C SER A 176 1.43 -19.18 19.12
N PRO A 177 0.70 -20.16 19.72
CA PRO A 177 1.20 -21.52 19.90
C PRO A 177 1.57 -22.23 18.59
N GLN A 178 1.02 -21.80 17.45
CA GLN A 178 1.32 -22.34 16.12
C GLN A 178 2.65 -21.81 15.56
N SER A 179 3.47 -21.16 16.39
CA SER A 179 4.71 -20.50 15.98
C SER A 179 4.44 -19.44 14.90
N GLU A 180 3.43 -18.61 15.16
CA GLU A 180 3.18 -17.41 14.38
C GLU A 180 3.43 -16.18 15.22
N MET A 181 4.02 -15.17 14.60
CA MET A 181 4.28 -13.89 15.22
C MET A 181 3.49 -12.81 14.49
N ARG A 182 2.76 -11.98 15.24
CA ARG A 182 2.17 -10.76 14.69
C ARG A 182 3.09 -9.57 14.94
N LEU A 183 3.31 -8.80 13.90
CA LEU A 183 4.17 -7.61 13.90
C LEU A 183 3.39 -6.36 13.48
N LEU A 184 3.64 -5.25 14.17
CA LEU A 184 3.46 -3.91 13.64
C LEU A 184 4.78 -3.46 12.99
N VAL A 185 4.73 -3.06 11.72
CA VAL A 185 5.90 -2.61 10.96
C VAL A 185 5.65 -1.20 10.43
N VAL A 186 6.50 -0.25 10.80
CA VAL A 186 6.53 1.10 10.22
C VAL A 186 7.82 1.24 9.43
N CYS A 187 7.73 1.45 8.13
CA CYS A 187 8.90 1.42 7.26
C CYS A 187 8.84 2.42 6.09
N SER A 188 10.01 2.68 5.51
CA SER A 188 10.15 3.47 4.29
C SER A 188 9.62 2.72 3.07
N SER A 189 9.51 3.46 1.98
CA SER A 189 9.34 2.87 0.66
C SER A 189 10.43 1.85 0.32
N GLY A 190 10.09 0.90 -0.54
CA GLY A 190 11.02 -0.14 -0.99
C GLY A 190 11.27 -1.27 0.01
N THR A 191 10.72 -1.20 1.23
CA THR A 191 10.76 -2.30 2.20
C THR A 191 9.82 -3.43 1.80
N TYR A 192 10.33 -4.66 1.78
CA TYR A 192 9.58 -5.89 1.53
C TYR A 192 9.34 -6.60 2.85
N VAL A 193 8.09 -6.59 3.30
CA VAL A 193 7.70 -7.30 4.52
C VAL A 193 7.86 -8.81 4.38
N ARG A 194 7.73 -9.33 3.15
CA ARG A 194 8.03 -10.73 2.80
C ARG A 194 9.49 -11.10 3.10
N SER A 195 10.43 -10.28 2.63
CA SER A 195 11.86 -10.50 2.93
C SER A 195 12.17 -10.30 4.41
N LEU A 196 11.52 -9.34 5.06
CA LEU A 196 11.65 -9.17 6.51
C LEU A 196 11.24 -10.44 7.28
N ALA A 197 10.12 -11.07 6.91
CA ALA A 197 9.66 -12.34 7.50
C ALA A 197 10.70 -13.46 7.33
N ARG A 198 11.17 -13.68 6.10
CA ARG A 198 12.22 -14.67 5.79
C ARG A 198 13.49 -14.43 6.61
N ASP A 199 13.97 -13.19 6.61
CA ASP A 199 15.26 -12.83 7.22
C ASP A 199 15.19 -12.91 8.76
N ILE A 200 14.06 -12.55 9.38
CA ILE A 200 13.81 -12.78 10.81
C ILE A 200 13.87 -14.27 11.13
N GLY A 201 13.21 -15.12 10.31
CA GLY A 201 13.27 -16.58 10.45
C GLY A 201 14.70 -17.11 10.46
N ARG A 202 15.54 -16.65 9.52
CA ARG A 202 16.94 -17.06 9.43
C ARG A 202 17.77 -16.56 10.62
N ALA A 203 17.60 -15.30 11.02
CA ALA A 203 18.31 -14.72 12.15
C ALA A 203 17.98 -15.40 13.49
N SER A 204 16.78 -15.97 13.61
CA SER A 204 16.35 -16.77 14.76
C SER A 204 16.65 -18.27 14.60
N SER A 205 17.56 -18.64 13.68
CA SER A 205 17.96 -20.04 13.40
C SER A 205 16.82 -20.98 12.99
N SER A 206 15.75 -20.40 12.42
CA SER A 206 14.60 -21.11 11.89
C SER A 206 14.43 -20.82 10.39
N ALA A 207 13.23 -21.02 9.89
CA ALA A 207 12.75 -20.76 8.54
C ALA A 207 11.38 -20.09 8.68
N ALA A 208 11.07 -19.08 7.87
CA ALA A 208 9.80 -18.38 7.97
C ALA A 208 9.37 -17.77 6.64
N HIS A 209 8.07 -17.48 6.54
CA HIS A 209 7.47 -16.74 5.44
C HIS A 209 6.36 -15.82 5.97
N LEU A 210 5.92 -14.88 5.12
CA LEU A 210 4.78 -14.03 5.43
C LEU A 210 3.46 -14.77 5.21
N ALA A 211 2.73 -15.02 6.29
CA ALA A 211 1.45 -15.72 6.26
C ALA A 211 0.29 -14.79 5.86
N SER A 212 0.28 -13.57 6.39
CA SER A 212 -0.71 -12.54 6.03
C SER A 212 -0.16 -11.13 6.21
N LEU A 213 -0.74 -10.18 5.48
CA LEU A 213 -0.30 -8.79 5.45
C LEU A 213 -1.48 -7.85 5.27
N ARG A 214 -1.59 -6.85 6.14
CA ARG A 214 -2.54 -5.74 5.99
C ARG A 214 -1.79 -4.42 6.06
N ARG A 215 -1.93 -3.56 5.04
CA ARG A 215 -1.36 -2.21 5.06
C ARG A 215 -2.33 -1.25 5.74
N LEU A 216 -1.98 -0.81 6.95
CA LEU A 216 -2.78 0.12 7.74
C LEU A 216 -2.68 1.55 7.23
N ALA A 217 -1.53 1.96 6.69
CA ALA A 217 -1.37 3.32 6.23
C ALA A 217 -0.35 3.49 5.10
N VAL A 218 -0.55 4.55 4.32
CA VAL A 218 0.42 5.14 3.40
C VAL A 218 0.40 6.66 3.64
N GLY A 219 1.47 7.20 4.25
CA GLY A 219 1.47 8.59 4.70
C GLY A 219 0.23 8.90 5.53
N ALA A 220 -0.51 9.95 5.16
CA ALA A 220 -1.71 10.38 5.89
C ALA A 220 -3.00 9.62 5.52
N MET A 221 -2.91 8.53 4.74
CA MET A 221 -4.07 7.70 4.38
C MET A 221 -4.07 6.44 5.23
N GLU A 222 -5.10 6.29 6.09
CA GLU A 222 -5.25 5.19 7.02
C GLU A 222 -6.38 4.22 6.57
N ALA A 223 -6.29 2.96 6.98
CA ALA A 223 -7.23 1.90 6.61
C ALA A 223 -8.63 2.15 7.14
N ARG A 224 -8.74 2.72 8.34
CA ARG A 224 -10.01 3.11 8.96
C ARG A 224 -10.82 4.12 8.13
N ASP A 225 -10.14 4.92 7.30
CA ASP A 225 -10.74 5.96 6.47
C ASP A 225 -10.81 5.55 4.98
N ALA A 226 -10.26 4.38 4.64
CA ALA A 226 -10.23 3.88 3.28
C ALA A 226 -11.58 3.30 2.89
N VAL A 227 -12.00 3.52 1.64
CA VAL A 227 -13.29 3.04 1.14
C VAL A 227 -13.16 1.57 0.73
N PRO A 228 -13.94 0.63 1.29
CA PRO A 228 -13.97 -0.74 0.78
C PRO A 228 -14.42 -0.78 -0.68
N ILE A 229 -13.84 -1.66 -1.49
CA ILE A 229 -14.07 -1.67 -2.95
C ILE A 229 -15.55 -1.94 -3.30
N GLU A 230 -16.24 -2.76 -2.51
CA GLU A 230 -17.66 -3.07 -2.64
C GLU A 230 -18.53 -1.85 -2.33
N THR A 231 -18.15 -1.08 -1.31
CA THR A 231 -18.79 0.19 -0.97
C THR A 231 -18.60 1.20 -2.09
N LEU A 232 -17.38 1.31 -2.65
CA LEU A 232 -17.10 2.19 -3.78
C LEU A 232 -17.96 1.84 -5.01
N ARG A 233 -18.16 0.55 -5.29
CA ARG A 233 -19.04 0.09 -6.38
C ARG A 233 -20.51 0.43 -6.13
N ARG A 234 -21.01 0.18 -4.92
CA ARG A 234 -22.41 0.38 -4.54
C ARG A 234 -22.79 1.86 -4.53
N GLU A 235 -21.95 2.71 -3.95
CA GLU A 235 -22.23 4.13 -3.72
C GLU A 235 -21.81 5.03 -4.89
N GLY A 236 -21.08 4.48 -5.86
CA GLY A 236 -20.89 5.07 -7.18
C GLY A 236 -20.02 6.33 -7.20
N ARG A 237 -20.24 7.12 -8.26
CA ARG A 237 -19.35 8.21 -8.66
C ARG A 237 -19.27 9.33 -7.62
N ASP A 238 -20.40 9.87 -7.18
CA ASP A 238 -20.43 11.07 -6.33
C ASP A 238 -19.70 10.84 -5.00
N THR A 239 -19.92 9.67 -4.43
CA THR A 239 -19.21 9.15 -3.26
C THR A 239 -17.69 9.07 -3.46
N ALA A 240 -17.26 8.58 -4.62
CA ALA A 240 -15.85 8.50 -4.96
C ALA A 240 -15.23 9.89 -5.14
N LEU A 241 -15.95 10.82 -5.78
CA LEU A 241 -15.51 12.20 -5.99
C LEU A 241 -15.40 12.98 -4.68
N ALA A 242 -16.38 12.85 -3.79
CA ALA A 242 -16.40 13.51 -2.48
C ALA A 242 -15.24 13.06 -1.56
N ARG A 243 -14.62 11.91 -1.84
CA ARG A 243 -13.49 11.36 -1.08
C ARG A 243 -12.12 11.56 -1.73
N LEU A 244 -12.06 12.24 -2.89
CA LEU A 244 -10.79 12.59 -3.48
C LEU A 244 -10.06 13.60 -2.60
N ARG A 245 -8.81 13.29 -2.28
CA ARG A 245 -7.91 14.21 -1.56
C ARG A 245 -6.97 14.87 -2.56
N GLU A 246 -6.65 16.14 -2.33
CA GLU A 246 -5.68 16.87 -3.14
C GLU A 246 -4.27 16.23 -3.02
N PRO A 247 -3.51 16.10 -4.12
CA PRO A 247 -2.16 15.55 -4.10
C PRO A 247 -1.15 16.55 -3.52
N SER A 248 -1.08 16.64 -2.20
CA SER A 248 -0.20 17.53 -1.45
C SER A 248 0.82 16.77 -0.59
N ASP A 249 1.83 17.49 -0.11
CA ASP A 249 2.87 16.97 0.79
C ASP A 249 2.28 16.44 2.10
N GLU A 250 1.14 16.98 2.52
CA GLU A 250 0.40 16.51 3.69
C GLU A 250 0.00 15.03 3.55
N LEU A 251 -0.27 14.55 2.32
CA LEU A 251 -0.55 13.13 2.09
C LEU A 251 0.66 12.22 2.38
N LEU A 252 1.87 12.76 2.37
CA LEU A 252 3.10 12.01 2.58
C LEU A 252 3.44 11.84 4.06
N VAL A 253 2.86 12.67 4.92
CA VAL A 253 3.17 12.71 6.36
C VAL A 253 2.40 11.63 7.08
N LEU A 254 3.11 10.68 7.68
CA LEU A 254 2.50 9.64 8.49
C LEU A 254 1.96 10.24 9.79
N ASN A 255 0.79 9.80 10.22
CA ASN A 255 0.24 10.17 11.52
C ASN A 255 1.16 9.67 12.65
N ASP A 256 1.60 10.58 13.52
CA ASP A 256 2.50 10.30 14.65
C ASP A 256 1.99 9.21 15.61
N ARG A 257 0.68 8.92 15.59
CA ARG A 257 0.09 7.81 16.36
C ARG A 257 0.82 6.49 16.12
N TYR A 258 1.27 6.23 14.90
CA TYR A 258 1.98 4.99 14.55
C TYR A 258 3.38 4.90 15.18
N MET A 259 3.91 6.00 15.70
CA MET A 259 5.17 6.02 16.43
C MET A 259 4.98 6.10 17.94
N ARG A 260 3.83 6.60 18.42
CA ARG A 260 3.60 6.90 19.84
C ARG A 260 2.64 5.95 20.55
N GLU A 261 1.57 5.51 19.87
CA GLU A 261 0.56 4.65 20.50
C GLU A 261 1.11 3.23 20.70
N PRO A 262 0.69 2.54 21.78
CA PRO A 262 0.98 1.12 21.97
C PRO A 262 0.58 0.28 20.74
N ALA A 263 1.44 -0.67 20.37
CA ALA A 263 1.25 -1.43 19.14
C ALA A 263 0.00 -2.32 19.18
N ASP A 264 -0.33 -2.88 20.35
CA ASP A 264 -1.54 -3.64 20.62
C ASP A 264 -2.82 -2.81 20.35
N MET A 265 -2.84 -1.54 20.75
CA MET A 265 -3.96 -0.63 20.44
C MET A 265 -4.08 -0.36 18.93
N LEU A 266 -2.95 -0.16 18.24
CA LEU A 266 -2.92 0.09 16.79
C LEU A 266 -3.36 -1.11 15.95
N VAL A 267 -3.18 -2.33 16.45
CA VAL A 267 -3.60 -3.57 15.76
C VAL A 267 -4.93 -4.12 16.26
N SER A 268 -5.46 -3.60 17.37
CA SER A 268 -6.76 -4.02 17.90
C SER A 268 -7.88 -3.72 16.89
N GLY A 269 -8.65 -4.73 16.52
CA GLY A 269 -9.72 -4.62 15.51
C GLY A 269 -9.27 -4.76 14.06
N GLU A 270 -7.97 -4.83 13.77
CA GLU A 270 -7.46 -5.07 12.43
C GLU A 270 -7.50 -6.58 12.13
N ALA A 271 -8.47 -7.01 11.33
CA ALA A 271 -8.54 -8.39 10.87
C ALA A 271 -7.34 -8.70 9.96
N VAL A 272 -6.55 -9.69 10.35
CA VAL A 272 -5.50 -10.24 9.49
C VAL A 272 -5.98 -11.62 9.01
N SER A 273 -6.45 -11.66 7.76
CA SER A 273 -7.03 -12.85 7.10
C SER A 273 -6.00 -13.69 6.36
#